data_AF-A0A358L2K7-F1
#
_entry.id   AF-A0A358L2K7-F1
#
_cell.length_a   1.000
_cell.length_b   1.000
_cell.length_c   1.000
_cell.angle_alpha   90.00
_cell.angle_beta   90.00
_cell.angle_gamma   90.00
#
_symmetry.space_group_name_H-M   'P 1'
#
loop_
_entity.id
_entity.type
_entity.pdbx_description
1 polymer ?
#
loop_
_entity_poly.entity_id
_entity_poly.type
_entity_poly.pdbx_seq_one_letter_code
_entity_poly.pdbx_strand_id
1 'polypeptide(L)' 'MSLETQRLRLRPVVASDVADLFRIYGDPATNQFNPAGPFPDTQHAEAVLNNWVNHW' A
#
# COMPACT_ATOMS: atom_id res chain seq x y z
N MET A 1 0.61 16.10 2.11
CA MET A 1 0.59 16.93 0.88
C MET A 1 0.04 16.10 -0.26
N SER A 2 -0.93 16.59 -1.04
CA SER A 2 -1.42 15.90 -2.26
C SER A 2 -0.83 16.55 -3.51
N LEU A 3 -0.54 15.74 -4.52
CA LEU A 3 -0.02 16.18 -5.81
C LEU A 3 -1.02 15.82 -6.92
N GLU A 4 -1.26 16.76 -7.83
CA GLU A 4 -2.16 16.56 -8.96
C GLU A 4 -1.35 16.51 -10.26
N THR A 5 -1.74 15.61 -11.15
CA THR A 5 -1.28 15.56 -12.55
C THR A 5 -2.49 15.72 -13.46
N GLN A 6 -2.31 15.70 -14.79
CA GLN A 6 -3.43 15.81 -15.72
C GLN A 6 -4.51 14.73 -15.54
N ARG A 7 -4.17 13.55 -15.01
CA ARG A 7 -5.09 12.40 -14.91
C ARG A 7 -5.12 11.70 -13.55
N LEU A 8 -4.22 12.04 -12.64
CA LEU A 8 -4.03 11.33 -11.39
C LEU A 8 -3.83 12.29 -10.23
N ARG A 9 -4.41 11.90 -9.09
CA ARG A 9 -4.19 12.50 -7.78
C ARG A 9 -3.35 11.56 -6.93
N LEU A 10 -2.23 12.04 -6.43
CA LEU A 10 -1.41 11.34 -5.45
C LEU A 10 -1.68 11.96 -4.08
N ARG A 11 -2.00 11.12 -3.10
CA ARG A 11 -2.23 11.53 -1.72
C ARG A 11 -1.51 10.57 -0.76
N PRO A 12 -1.22 11.00 0.48
CA PRO A 12 -0.82 10.08 1.53
C PRO A 12 -1.86 8.97 1.68
N VAL A 13 -1.38 7.77 2.00
CA VAL A 13 -2.21 6.63 2.35
C VAL A 13 -2.90 6.87 3.69
N VAL A 14 -4.09 6.28 3.86
CA VAL A 14 -4.87 6.31 5.09
C VAL A 14 -5.34 4.90 5.44
N ALA A 15 -5.75 4.67 6.69
CA ALA A 15 -6.14 3.33 7.16
C ALA A 15 -7.20 2.63 6.28
N SER A 16 -8.14 3.38 5.69
CA SER A 16 -9.16 2.80 4.80
C SER A 16 -8.61 2.23 3.48
N ASP A 17 -7.35 2.50 3.13
CA ASP A 17 -6.72 2.01 1.92
C ASP A 17 -6.20 0.56 2.05
N VAL A 18 -6.33 -0.08 3.21
CA VAL A 18 -5.76 -1.40 3.51
C VAL A 18 -6.17 -2.48 2.49
N ALA A 19 -7.42 -2.45 2.02
CA ALA A 19 -7.91 -3.42 1.05
C ALA A 19 -7.22 -3.26 -0.31
N ASP A 20 -7.06 -2.03 -0.78
CA ASP A 20 -6.33 -1.73 -2.02
C ASP A 20 -4.83 -2.01 -1.88
N LEU A 21 -4.26 -1.71 -0.72
CA LEU A 21 -2.87 -2.04 -0.40
C LEU A 21 -2.65 -3.55 -0.52
N PHE A 22 -3.47 -4.37 0.13
CA PHE A 22 -3.33 -5.82 0.06
C PHE A 22 -3.62 -6.37 -1.34
N ARG A 23 -4.61 -5.83 -2.05
CA ARG A 23 -4.88 -6.22 -3.45
C ARG A 23 -3.66 -6.04 -4.35
N ILE A 24 -2.83 -5.01 -4.11
CA ILE A 24 -1.60 -4.78 -4.86
C ILE A 24 -0.44 -5.57 -4.26
N TYR A 25 -0.18 -5.46 -2.96
CA TYR A 25 1.01 -6.04 -2.34
C TYR A 25 0.90 -7.53 -2.04
N GLY A 26 -0.30 -8.11 -2.00
CA GLY A 26 -0.51 -9.56 -1.85
C GLY A 26 -0.46 -10.33 -3.16
N ASP A 27 -0.50 -9.65 -4.32
CA ASP A 27 -0.41 -10.30 -5.63
C ASP A 27 1.07 -10.62 -5.96
N PRO A 28 1.43 -11.90 -6.20
CA PRO A 28 2.79 -12.25 -6.61
C PRO A 28 3.23 -11.60 -7.94
N ALA A 29 2.29 -11.38 -8.88
CA ALA A 29 2.61 -10.80 -10.18
C ALA A 29 3.04 -9.33 -10.08
N THR A 30 2.45 -8.57 -9.18
CA THR A 30 2.82 -7.17 -8.89
C THR A 30 4.05 -7.07 -7.97
N ASN A 31 4.44 -8.16 -7.29
CA ASN A 31 5.60 -8.21 -6.39
C ASN A 31 6.82 -8.94 -6.97
N GLN A 32 6.81 -9.33 -8.24
CA GLN A 32 7.91 -10.08 -8.88
C GLN A 32 9.31 -9.49 -8.64
N PHE A 33 9.40 -8.16 -8.53
CA PHE A 33 10.67 -7.43 -8.34
C PHE A 33 10.85 -6.84 -6.94
N ASN A 34 9.89 -7.06 -6.03
CA ASN A 34 9.98 -6.61 -4.66
C ASN A 34 10.74 -7.68 -3.83
N PRO A 35 11.92 -7.38 -3.26
CA PRO A 35 12.71 -8.36 -2.51
C PRO A 35 11.99 -8.93 -1.28
N ALA A 36 11.01 -8.20 -0.72
CA ALA A 36 10.21 -8.66 0.41
C ALA A 36 9.18 -9.75 0.02
N GLY A 37 8.88 -9.89 -1.28
CA GLY A 37 7.81 -10.75 -1.77
C GLY A 37 6.41 -10.20 -1.47
N PRO A 38 5.36 -10.94 -1.86
CA PRO A 38 3.98 -10.53 -1.60
C PRO A 38 3.63 -10.62 -0.12
N PHE A 39 2.73 -9.74 0.34
CA PHE A 39 2.17 -9.80 1.68
C PHE A 39 1.33 -11.08 1.87
N PRO A 40 1.43 -11.74 3.03
CA PRO A 40 0.79 -13.03 3.26
C PRO A 40 -0.73 -12.93 3.47
N ASP A 41 -1.20 -11.84 4.08
CA ASP A 41 -2.61 -11.62 4.40
C ASP A 41 -2.92 -10.12 4.63
N THR A 42 -4.21 -9.83 4.81
CA THR A 42 -4.69 -8.47 5.07
C THR A 42 -4.26 -7.93 6.44
N GLN A 43 -4.04 -8.79 7.44
CA GLN A 43 -3.60 -8.36 8.77
C GLN A 43 -2.15 -7.83 8.73
N HIS A 44 -1.28 -8.47 7.96
CA HIS A 44 0.07 -8.00 7.70
C HIS A 44 0.03 -6.64 6.97
N ALA A 45 -0.82 -6.51 5.95
CA ALA A 45 -0.99 -5.24 5.24
C ALA A 45 -1.47 -4.10 6.17
N GLU A 46 -2.39 -4.40 7.08
CA GLU A 46 -2.88 -3.45 8.08
C GLU A 46 -1.76 -2.99 9.03
N ALA A 47 -0.96 -3.93 9.54
CA ALA A 47 0.17 -3.60 10.41
C ALA A 47 1.20 -2.70 9.72
N VAL A 48 1.53 -3.00 8.46
CA VAL A 48 2.43 -2.19 7.63
C VAL A 48 1.85 -0.79 7.38
N LEU A 49 0.57 -0.70 7.00
CA LEU A 49 -0.10 0.58 6.73
C LEU A 49 -0.17 1.45 7.98
N ASN A 50 -0.52 0.88 9.13
CA ASN A 50 -0.56 1.59 10.40
C ASN A 50 0.82 2.12 10.77
N ASN A 51 1.87 1.33 10.54
CA ASN A 51 3.24 1.80 10.73
C ASN A 51 3.58 2.99 9.82
N TRP A 52 3.20 2.96 8.54
CA TRP A 52 3.42 4.08 7.62
C TRP A 52 2.68 5.35 8.08
N VAL A 53 1.39 5.24 8.42
CA VAL A 53 0.57 6.37 8.87
C VAL A 53 1.09 6.97 10.18
N ASN A 54 1.68 6.18 11.07
CA ASN A 54 2.20 6.68 12.36
C ASN A 54 3.55 7.39 12.24
N HIS A 55 4.32 7.11 11.19
CA HIS A 55 5.69 7.62 11.06
C HIS A 55 5.84 8.73 10.02
N TRP A 56 4.79 9.05 9.25
CA TRP A 56 4.80 9.99 8.14
C TRP A 56 3.63 10.96 8.25
#